data_AF-A0A7Y5HBJ8-F1
#
_entry.id   AF-A0A7Y5HBJ8-F1
#
_cell.length_a   1.000
_cell.length_b   1.000
_cell.length_c   1.000
_cell.angle_alpha   90.00
_cell.angle_beta   90.00
_cell.angle_gamma   90.00
#
_symmetry.space_group_name_H-M   'P 1'
#
loop_
_entity.id
_entity.type
_entity.pdbx_description
1 polymer ?
#
loop_
_entity_poly.entity_id
_entity_poly.type
_entity_poly.pdbx_seq_one_letter_code
_entity_poly.pdbx_strand_id
1 'polypeptide(L)'
;MTCKHCEDRLLPWLDRRLDAATSAEFDRHLKSSPACAREAGEMRRTWHLLGYHPGLSPTGNLPARLLEAARVQLDAERRWTWRLRKHLPLVASAAVLLVVVCFSVLWHPGASGPDAELNRILASLDPEEREVVLNLDLYENLETVQHMDVLEDQGVVEYLDLVQSFTDEDF
;
A
#
# COMPACT_ATOMS: atom_id res chain seq x y z
N MET A 1 24.86 13.87 -29.16
CA MET A 1 23.68 13.98 -30.07
C MET A 1 24.03 14.40 -31.49
N THR A 2 23.35 13.80 -32.48
CA THR A 2 23.42 14.16 -33.91
C THR A 2 22.21 15.01 -34.30
N CYS A 3 22.38 16.04 -35.14
CA CYS A 3 21.29 16.96 -35.52
C CYS A 3 20.01 16.26 -36.04
N LYS A 4 20.14 15.08 -36.67
CA LYS A 4 18.98 14.28 -37.13
C LYS A 4 18.01 13.87 -36.02
N HIS A 5 18.47 13.75 -34.77
CA HIS A 5 17.63 13.34 -33.65
C HIS A 5 17.05 14.54 -32.90
N CYS A 6 17.23 15.78 -33.41
CA CYS A 6 16.66 16.96 -32.76
C CYS A 6 15.14 16.99 -32.85
N GLU A 7 14.58 16.66 -34.02
CA GLU A 7 13.14 16.73 -34.29
C GLU A 7 12.35 15.86 -33.31
N ASP A 8 12.75 14.59 -33.14
CA ASP A 8 12.09 13.62 -32.26
C ASP A 8 12.11 14.02 -30.78
N ARG A 9 13.15 14.76 -30.36
CA ARG A 9 13.33 15.16 -28.95
C ARG A 9 12.88 16.58 -28.65
N LEU A 10 12.58 17.38 -29.68
CA LEU A 10 12.20 18.78 -29.53
C LEU A 10 10.86 18.94 -28.79
N LEU A 11 9.85 18.16 -29.18
CA LEU A 11 8.53 18.15 -28.52
C LEU A 11 8.60 17.66 -27.07
N PRO A 12 9.19 16.49 -26.77
CA PRO A 12 9.41 16.05 -25.39
C PRO A 12 10.19 17.06 -24.54
N TRP A 13 11.18 17.74 -25.11
CA TRP A 13 11.94 18.79 -24.42
C TRP A 13 11.06 19.99 -24.07
N LEU A 14 10.26 20.46 -25.03
CA LEU A 14 9.39 21.62 -24.85
C LEU A 14 8.31 21.38 -23.79
N ASP A 15 7.74 20.17 -23.76
CA ASP A 15 6.75 19.74 -22.78
C ASP A 15 7.36 19.34 -21.42
N ARG A 16 8.69 19.46 -21.26
CA ARG A 16 9.44 18.99 -20.07
C ARG A 16 9.23 17.52 -19.73
N ARG A 17 9.05 16.68 -20.77
CA ARG A 17 8.88 15.22 -20.67
C ARG A 17 10.18 14.43 -20.84
N LEU A 18 11.28 15.09 -21.18
CA LEU A 18 12.61 14.47 -21.14
C LEU A 18 13.11 14.33 -19.70
N ASP A 19 13.83 13.25 -19.43
CA ASP A 19 14.58 13.11 -18.18
C ASP A 19 15.66 14.19 -18.05
N ALA A 20 16.10 14.44 -16.82
CA ALA A 20 17.03 15.55 -16.52
C ALA A 20 18.38 15.42 -17.25
N ALA A 21 18.89 14.20 -17.42
CA ALA A 21 20.18 13.97 -18.07
C ALA A 21 20.07 14.25 -19.58
N THR A 22 19.02 13.72 -20.22
CA THR A 22 18.75 13.95 -21.64
C THR A 22 18.45 15.41 -21.93
N SER A 23 17.69 16.08 -21.07
CA SER A 23 17.39 17.51 -21.22
C SER A 23 18.67 18.36 -21.19
N ALA A 24 19.58 18.06 -20.27
CA ALA A 24 20.87 18.75 -20.19
C ALA A 24 21.78 18.49 -21.40
N GLU A 25 21.78 17.28 -21.97
CA GLU A 25 22.48 17.00 -23.23
C GLU A 25 21.87 17.80 -24.39
N PHE A 26 20.54 17.85 -24.47
CA PHE A 26 19.82 18.58 -25.51
C PHE A 26 20.08 20.09 -25.43
N ASP A 27 20.05 20.67 -24.24
CA ASP A 27 20.40 22.08 -24.00
C ASP A 27 21.83 22.41 -24.44
N ARG A 28 22.77 21.48 -24.20
CA ARG A 28 24.15 21.63 -24.67
C ARG A 28 24.23 21.58 -26.19
N HIS A 29 23.45 20.69 -26.82
CA HIS A 29 23.36 20.60 -28.27
C HIS A 29 22.81 21.90 -28.88
N LEU A 30 21.72 22.45 -28.33
CA LEU A 30 21.14 23.72 -28.78
C LEU A 30 22.14 24.88 -28.68
N LYS A 31 22.99 24.91 -27.65
CA LYS A 31 24.07 25.92 -27.54
C LYS A 31 25.16 25.76 -28.60
N SER A 32 25.41 24.52 -29.03
CA SER A 32 26.46 24.20 -30.02
C SER A 32 26.01 24.29 -31.48
N SER A 33 24.70 24.16 -31.75
CA SER A 33 24.14 24.08 -33.11
C SER A 33 23.12 25.20 -33.36
N PRO A 34 23.51 26.28 -34.08
CA PRO A 34 22.63 27.41 -34.38
C PRO A 34 21.38 27.03 -35.18
N ALA A 35 21.49 26.03 -36.06
CA ALA A 35 20.37 25.54 -36.86
C ALA A 35 19.27 24.94 -35.98
N CYS A 36 19.65 24.05 -35.06
CA CYS A 36 18.72 23.42 -34.12
C CYS A 36 18.17 24.44 -33.12
N ALA A 37 18.97 25.42 -32.69
CA ALA A 37 18.50 26.51 -31.83
C ALA A 37 17.42 27.36 -32.51
N ARG A 38 17.58 27.67 -33.81
CA ARG A 38 16.60 28.42 -34.59
C ARG A 38 15.28 27.66 -34.71
N GLU A 39 15.36 26.39 -35.09
CA GLU A 39 14.18 25.51 -35.21
C GLU A 39 13.43 25.36 -33.88
N ALA A 40 14.17 25.14 -32.78
CA ALA A 40 13.58 25.10 -31.44
C ALA A 40 12.91 26.42 -31.06
N GLY A 41 13.49 27.55 -31.47
CA GLY A 41 12.93 28.88 -31.28
C GLY A 41 11.62 29.09 -32.07
N GLU A 42 11.58 28.66 -33.32
CA GLU A 42 10.38 28.71 -34.17
C GLU A 42 9.27 27.84 -33.59
N MET A 43 9.58 26.60 -33.21
CA MET A 43 8.62 25.69 -32.59
C MET A 43 8.06 26.27 -31.28
N ARG A 44 8.90 26.86 -30.42
CA ARG A 44 8.46 27.52 -29.19
C ARG A 44 7.53 28.71 -29.46
N ARG A 45 7.77 29.48 -30.52
CA ARG A 45 6.87 30.59 -30.92
C ARG A 45 5.53 30.05 -31.38
N THR A 46 5.53 29.03 -32.24
CA THR A 46 4.29 28.37 -32.68
C THR A 46 3.52 27.80 -31.50
N TRP A 47 4.20 27.14 -30.56
CA TRP A 47 3.58 26.65 -29.33
C TRP A 47 3.01 27.76 -28.45
N HIS A 48 3.68 28.90 -28.35
CA HIS A 48 3.13 30.04 -27.62
C HIS A 48 1.88 30.62 -28.30
N LEU A 49 1.81 30.59 -29.63
CA LEU A 49 0.62 31.00 -30.38
C LEU A 49 -0.53 30.00 -30.20
N LEU A 50 -0.25 28.71 -30.16
CA LEU A 50 -1.23 27.65 -29.89
C LEU A 50 -1.69 27.63 -28.43
N GLY A 51 -0.77 27.86 -27.50
CA GLY A 51 -1.03 27.95 -26.06
C GLY A 51 -1.73 29.25 -25.65
N TYR A 52 -1.78 30.23 -26.54
CA TYR A 52 -2.66 31.39 -26.37
C TYR A 52 -4.10 30.94 -26.58
N HIS A 53 -4.72 30.44 -25.52
CA HIS A 53 -6.16 30.33 -25.44
C HIS A 53 -6.70 31.63 -24.82
N PRO A 54 -7.23 32.57 -25.62
CA PRO A 54 -7.96 33.70 -25.05
C PRO A 54 -9.19 33.11 -24.33
N GLY A 55 -9.28 33.30 -23.01
CA GLY A 55 -10.57 33.19 -22.33
C GLY A 55 -10.70 32.22 -21.15
N LEU A 56 -9.66 31.54 -20.68
CA LEU A 56 -9.74 30.87 -19.38
C LEU A 56 -9.12 31.74 -18.30
N SER A 57 -9.77 32.88 -18.02
CA SER A 57 -9.54 33.56 -16.76
C SER A 57 -10.00 32.59 -15.67
N PRO A 58 -9.11 32.11 -14.78
CA PRO A 58 -9.55 31.26 -13.68
C PRO A 58 -10.68 32.00 -12.96
N THR A 59 -11.79 31.31 -12.69
CA THR A 59 -12.89 31.87 -11.90
C THR A 59 -12.29 32.53 -10.66
N GLY A 60 -12.72 33.74 -10.30
CA GLY A 60 -11.97 34.62 -9.38
C GLY A 60 -11.56 34.00 -8.03
N ASN A 61 -12.22 32.92 -7.62
CA ASN A 61 -11.94 32.20 -6.39
C ASN A 61 -11.08 30.93 -6.55
N LEU A 62 -10.70 30.54 -7.77
CA LEU A 62 -9.91 29.33 -8.01
C LEU A 62 -8.55 29.36 -7.30
N PRO A 63 -7.77 30.47 -7.32
CA PRO A 63 -6.52 30.54 -6.55
C PRO A 63 -6.75 30.38 -5.04
N ALA A 64 -7.80 31.01 -4.51
CA ALA A 64 -8.16 30.92 -3.10
C ALA A 64 -8.57 29.50 -2.71
N ARG A 65 -9.38 28.82 -3.52
CA ARG A 65 -9.79 27.42 -3.30
C ARG A 65 -8.61 26.46 -3.38
N LEU A 66 -7.67 26.70 -4.29
CA LEU A 66 -6.49 25.86 -4.45
C LEU A 66 -5.54 26.00 -3.25
N LEU A 67 -5.33 27.24 -2.79
CA LEU A 67 -4.56 27.52 -1.58
C LEU A 67 -5.21 26.92 -0.33
N GLU A 68 -6.53 27.02 -0.20
CA GLU A 68 -7.25 26.42 0.91
C GLU A 68 -7.16 24.89 0.90
N ALA A 69 -7.36 24.26 -0.26
CA ALA A 69 -7.18 22.82 -0.42
C ALA A 69 -5.76 22.36 -0.06
N ALA A 70 -4.74 23.11 -0.48
CA ALA A 70 -3.36 22.82 -0.14
C ALA A 70 -3.09 22.94 1.37
N ARG A 71 -3.65 23.97 2.03
CA ARG A 71 -3.53 24.14 3.49
C ARG A 71 -4.15 22.99 4.26
N VAL A 72 -5.35 22.56 3.86
CA VAL A 72 -6.05 21.44 4.50
C VAL A 72 -5.22 20.15 4.43
N GLN A 73 -4.57 19.88 3.28
CA GLN A 73 -3.70 18.72 3.12
C GLN A 73 -2.45 18.82 4.00
N LEU A 74 -1.76 19.96 3.99
CA LEU A 74 -0.58 20.19 4.82
C LEU A 74 -0.90 20.07 6.32
N ASP A 75 -2.05 20.58 6.76
CA ASP A 75 -2.48 20.47 8.16
C ASP A 75 -2.86 19.03 8.54
N ALA A 76 -3.41 18.24 7.61
CA ALA A 76 -3.67 16.82 7.83
C ALA A 76 -2.37 16.04 8.06
N GLU A 77 -1.36 16.26 7.20
CA GLU A 77 -0.03 15.63 7.35
C GLU A 77 0.68 16.09 8.63
N ARG A 78 0.60 17.39 8.95
CA ARG A 78 1.19 17.94 10.17
C ARG A 78 0.55 17.36 11.43
N ARG A 79 -0.78 17.16 11.44
CA ARG A 79 -1.49 16.51 12.54
C ARG A 79 -1.12 15.02 12.66
N TRP A 80 -1.00 14.31 11.54
CA TRP A 80 -0.58 12.91 11.53
C TRP A 80 0.83 12.77 12.11
N THR A 81 1.79 13.53 11.61
CA THR A 81 3.18 13.50 12.08
C THR A 81 3.31 13.88 13.56
N TRP A 82 2.50 14.84 14.04
CA TRP A 82 2.43 15.18 15.46
C TRP A 82 1.87 14.05 16.32
N ARG A 83 0.81 13.36 15.88
CA ARG A 83 0.24 12.20 16.58
C ARG A 83 1.24 11.05 16.62
N LEU A 84 1.89 10.73 15.50
CA LEU A 84 2.94 9.71 15.45
C LEU A 84 4.10 10.05 16.38
N ARG A 85 4.55 11.31 16.41
CA ARG A 85 5.63 11.75 17.30
C ARG A 85 5.28 11.65 18.79
N LYS A 86 4.00 11.80 19.17
CA LYS A 86 3.53 11.58 20.56
C LYS A 86 3.56 10.11 20.96
N HIS A 87 3.28 9.19 20.04
CA HIS A 87 3.29 7.75 20.32
C HIS A 87 4.63 7.08 20.01
N LEU A 88 5.55 7.77 19.34
CA LEU A 88 6.91 7.32 19.04
C LEU A 88 7.69 6.77 20.24
N PRO A 89 7.71 7.43 21.43
CA PRO A 89 8.43 6.87 22.58
C PRO A 89 7.81 5.56 23.09
N LEU A 90 6.49 5.40 22.95
CA LEU A 90 5.76 4.20 23.40
C LEU A 90 6.00 3.01 22.44
N VAL A 91 6.02 3.28 21.13
CA VAL A 91 6.34 2.28 20.09
C VAL A 91 7.81 1.89 20.16
N ALA A 92 8.71 2.84 20.41
CA ALA A 92 10.14 2.55 20.59
C ALA A 92 10.40 1.62 21.78
N SER A 93 9.72 1.82 22.92
CA SER A 93 9.86 0.92 24.07
C SER A 93 9.33 -0.49 23.78
N ALA A 94 8.22 -0.62 23.06
CA ALA A 94 7.67 -1.93 22.69
C ALA A 94 8.59 -2.69 21.72
N ALA A 95 9.19 -1.99 20.75
CA ALA A 95 10.15 -2.57 19.82
C ALA A 95 11.42 -3.06 20.51
N VAL A 96 11.95 -2.29 21.48
CA VAL A 96 13.12 -2.71 22.28
C VAL A 96 12.78 -3.95 23.12
N LEU A 97 11.61 -4.00 23.76
CA LEU A 97 11.17 -5.19 24.50
C LEU A 97 11.05 -6.42 23.58
N LEU A 98 10.47 -6.26 22.39
CA LEU A 98 10.38 -7.34 21.40
C LEU A 98 11.75 -7.84 20.95
N VAL A 99 12.70 -6.94 20.70
CA VAL A 99 14.08 -7.32 20.36
C VAL A 99 14.73 -8.06 21.53
N VAL A 100 14.59 -7.58 22.77
CA VAL A 100 15.15 -8.25 23.96
C VAL A 100 14.53 -9.64 24.15
N VAL A 101 13.22 -9.78 23.98
CA VAL A 101 12.51 -11.08 24.10
C VAL A 101 12.94 -12.02 22.98
N CYS A 102 12.89 -11.59 21.71
CA CYS A 102 13.35 -12.40 20.59
C CYS A 102 14.80 -12.83 20.78
N PHE A 103 15.66 -11.93 21.23
CA PHE A 103 17.06 -12.24 21.47
C PHE A 103 17.24 -13.22 22.63
N SER A 104 16.47 -13.09 23.71
CA SER A 104 16.50 -14.05 24.82
C SER A 104 16.03 -15.45 24.39
N VAL A 105 15.01 -15.54 23.55
CA VAL A 105 14.47 -16.82 23.04
C VAL A 105 15.42 -17.45 22.02
N LEU A 106 16.03 -16.64 21.15
CA LEU A 106 16.94 -17.11 20.11
C LEU A 106 18.35 -17.43 20.63
N TRP A 107 18.80 -16.83 21.74
CA TRP A 107 20.12 -17.07 22.33
C TRP A 107 20.15 -18.00 23.55
N HIS A 108 19.00 -18.43 24.08
CA HIS A 108 18.95 -19.56 25.01
C HIS A 108 18.43 -20.84 24.32
N PRO A 109 19.29 -21.65 23.68
CA PRO A 109 18.91 -22.93 23.08
C PRO A 109 18.71 -24.05 24.14
N GLY A 110 18.06 -23.72 25.26
CA GLY A 110 17.87 -24.65 26.38
C GLY A 110 17.01 -24.13 27.54
N ALA A 111 16.40 -22.95 27.43
CA ALA A 111 15.43 -22.49 28.42
C ALA A 111 14.04 -23.03 28.06
N SER A 112 13.69 -24.16 28.68
CA SER A 112 12.36 -24.58 29.07
C SER A 112 11.19 -23.88 28.36
N GLY A 113 10.90 -24.24 27.11
CA GLY A 113 9.59 -23.97 26.54
C GLY A 113 8.52 -24.77 27.30
N PRO A 114 7.24 -24.36 27.27
CA PRO A 114 6.14 -25.13 27.86
C PRO A 114 6.13 -26.60 27.40
N ASP A 115 6.65 -26.87 26.20
CA ASP A 115 6.81 -28.21 25.63
C ASP A 115 7.82 -29.09 26.37
N ALA A 116 8.83 -28.50 27.02
CA ALA A 116 9.86 -29.26 27.75
C ALA A 116 9.31 -29.81 29.07
N GLU A 117 8.41 -29.08 29.72
CA GLU A 117 7.73 -29.51 30.94
C GLU A 117 6.60 -30.48 30.62
N LEU A 118 5.81 -30.19 29.57
CA LEU A 118 4.79 -31.11 29.04
C LEU A 118 5.39 -32.45 28.60
N ASN A 119 6.50 -32.46 27.86
CA ASN A 119 7.16 -33.70 27.46
C ASN A 119 7.73 -34.48 28.66
N ARG A 120 8.17 -33.80 29.72
CA ARG A 120 8.66 -34.46 30.93
C ARG A 120 7.50 -35.13 31.70
N ILE A 121 6.33 -34.50 31.74
CA ILE A 121 5.12 -35.05 32.33
C ILE A 121 4.59 -36.23 31.47
N LEU A 122 4.51 -36.06 30.15
CA LEU A 122 4.11 -37.12 29.21
C LEU A 122 5.06 -38.32 29.25
N ALA A 123 6.36 -38.10 29.45
CA ALA A 123 7.35 -39.17 29.61
C ALA A 123 7.22 -39.93 30.94
N SER A 124 6.56 -39.36 31.94
CA SER A 124 6.32 -39.99 33.24
C SER A 124 4.97 -40.71 33.36
N LEU A 125 4.09 -40.56 32.37
CA LEU A 125 2.77 -41.21 32.32
C LEU A 125 2.86 -42.58 31.61
N ASP A 126 2.02 -43.52 32.04
CA ASP A 126 1.90 -44.83 31.43
C ASP A 126 1.24 -44.72 30.02
N PRO A 127 1.43 -45.67 29.09
CA PRO A 127 0.95 -45.55 27.71
C PRO A 127 -0.55 -45.27 27.58
N GLU A 128 -1.36 -45.84 28.48
CA GLU A 128 -2.81 -45.65 28.50
C GLU A 128 -3.21 -44.25 28.98
N GLU A 129 -2.50 -43.70 29.97
CA GLU A 129 -2.77 -42.34 30.49
C GLU A 129 -2.35 -41.26 29.49
N ARG A 130 -1.29 -41.52 28.72
CA ARG A 130 -0.82 -40.61 27.67
C ARG A 130 -1.85 -40.43 26.55
N GLU A 131 -2.58 -41.49 26.19
CA GLU A 131 -3.62 -41.46 25.17
C GLU A 131 -4.84 -40.65 25.64
N VAL A 132 -5.19 -40.72 26.93
CA VAL A 132 -6.29 -39.93 27.51
C VAL A 132 -5.96 -38.43 27.52
N VAL A 133 -4.72 -38.06 27.87
CA VAL A 133 -4.29 -36.65 27.89
C VAL A 133 -4.23 -36.05 26.48
N LEU A 134 -3.74 -36.79 25.49
CA LEU A 134 -3.70 -36.31 24.10
C LEU A 134 -5.08 -36.17 23.45
N ASN A 135 -6.06 -36.96 23.91
CA ASN A 135 -7.46 -36.85 23.48
C ASN A 135 -8.26 -35.80 24.27
N LEU A 136 -7.68 -35.17 25.31
CA LEU A 136 -8.36 -34.16 26.12
C LEU A 136 -8.54 -32.84 25.35
N ASP A 137 -7.60 -32.46 24.48
CA ASP A 137 -7.71 -31.31 23.56
C ASP A 137 -8.90 -31.45 22.57
N LEU A 138 -9.33 -32.68 22.32
CA LEU A 138 -10.52 -32.98 21.51
C LEU A 138 -11.83 -32.72 22.28
N TYR A 139 -11.80 -32.78 23.62
CA TYR A 139 -12.94 -32.47 24.48
C TYR A 139 -13.09 -30.97 24.78
N GLU A 140 -12.01 -30.18 24.73
CA GLU A 140 -12.10 -28.73 24.94
C GLU A 140 -12.82 -28.01 23.78
N ASN A 141 -12.86 -28.60 22.59
CA ASN A 141 -13.61 -28.08 21.44
C ASN A 141 -15.12 -28.43 21.45
N LEU A 142 -15.62 -29.21 22.43
CA LEU A 142 -17.05 -29.56 22.50
C LEU A 142 -17.93 -28.33 22.85
N GLU A 143 -17.37 -27.33 23.53
CA GLU A 143 -18.06 -26.05 23.79
C GLU A 143 -18.30 -25.25 22.51
N THR A 144 -17.46 -25.44 21.48
CA THR A 144 -17.63 -24.78 20.17
C THR A 144 -18.73 -25.45 19.34
N VAL A 145 -19.00 -26.75 19.55
CA VAL A 145 -20.08 -27.48 18.86
C VAL A 145 -21.45 -27.19 19.49
N GLN A 146 -21.53 -26.91 20.80
CA GLN A 146 -22.79 -26.53 21.46
C GLN A 146 -23.37 -25.19 20.98
N HIS A 147 -22.57 -24.36 20.29
CA HIS A 147 -23.06 -23.12 19.69
C HIS A 147 -23.56 -23.26 18.23
N MET A 148 -23.52 -24.45 17.63
CA MET A 148 -24.08 -24.67 16.28
C MET A 148 -25.61 -24.81 16.26
N ASP A 149 -26.28 -25.04 17.39
CA ASP A 149 -27.75 -25.04 17.49
C ASP A 149 -28.38 -23.64 17.34
N VAL A 150 -27.57 -22.58 17.22
CA VAL A 150 -28.04 -21.20 17.02
C VAL A 150 -28.15 -20.82 15.53
N LEU A 151 -27.67 -21.67 14.61
CA LEU A 151 -27.72 -21.40 13.16
C LEU A 151 -28.87 -22.10 12.43
N GLU A 152 -29.74 -22.84 13.13
CA GLU A 152 -30.88 -23.52 12.49
C GLU A 152 -32.11 -22.61 12.29
N ASP A 153 -32.14 -21.43 12.93
CA ASP A 153 -33.35 -20.58 13.00
C ASP A 153 -33.27 -19.28 12.16
N GLN A 154 -32.23 -19.09 11.34
CA GLN A 154 -32.16 -17.99 10.37
C GLN A 154 -32.19 -18.47 8.92
N GLY A 155 -33.38 -18.87 8.47
CA GLY A 155 -33.91 -18.42 7.17
C GLY A 155 -33.09 -18.66 5.91
N VAL A 156 -32.45 -19.83 5.74
CA VAL A 156 -31.81 -20.19 4.45
C VAL A 156 -32.82 -20.84 3.46
N VAL A 157 -34.07 -21.04 3.84
CA VAL A 157 -35.07 -21.70 2.99
C VAL A 157 -35.67 -20.80 1.89
N GLU A 158 -35.51 -19.48 1.93
CA GLU A 158 -36.14 -18.58 0.95
C GLU A 158 -35.27 -18.28 -0.30
N TYR A 159 -34.02 -18.73 -0.34
CA TYR A 159 -33.13 -18.47 -1.49
C TYR A 159 -33.06 -19.61 -2.53
N LEU A 160 -33.56 -20.81 -2.23
CA LEU A 160 -33.51 -21.94 -3.17
C LEU A 160 -34.67 -21.95 -4.18
N ASP A 161 -35.84 -21.40 -3.83
CA ASP A 161 -36.97 -21.28 -4.76
C ASP A 161 -36.75 -20.15 -5.79
N LEU A 162 -36.00 -19.10 -5.42
CA LEU A 162 -35.68 -18.02 -6.35
C LEU A 162 -34.60 -18.41 -7.37
N VAL A 163 -33.70 -19.33 -7.03
CA VAL A 163 -32.62 -19.77 -7.95
C VAL A 163 -33.13 -20.82 -8.93
N GLN A 164 -34.08 -21.67 -8.56
CA GLN A 164 -34.67 -22.66 -9.49
C GLN A 164 -35.55 -22.04 -10.57
N SER A 165 -36.24 -20.92 -10.31
CA SER A 165 -37.05 -20.23 -11.33
C SER A 165 -36.24 -19.50 -12.40
N PHE A 166 -34.92 -19.32 -12.20
CA PHE A 166 -34.02 -18.70 -13.19
C PHE A 166 -33.32 -19.71 -14.11
N THR A 167 -33.41 -21.01 -13.83
CA THR A 167 -32.66 -22.04 -14.57
C THR A 167 -33.47 -22.86 -15.58
N ASP A 168 -34.79 -22.63 -15.69
CA ASP A 168 -35.68 -23.44 -16.55
C ASP A 168 -36.12 -22.75 -17.87
N GLU A 169 -35.64 -21.55 -18.22
CA GLU A 169 -36.03 -20.87 -19.48
C GLU A 169 -34.95 -20.74 -20.56
N ASP A 170 -33.70 -21.18 -20.36
CA ASP A 170 -32.71 -21.18 -21.44
C ASP A 170 -31.71 -22.33 -21.27
N PHE A 171 -32.00 -23.49 -21.88
CA PHE A 171 -31.09 -24.30 -22.72
C PHE A 171 -31.74 -25.61 -23.19
#